data_AF-A0A9X8XHI5-F1
#
_entry.id   AF-A0A9X8XHI5-F1
#
_cell.length_a   1.000
_cell.length_b   1.000
_cell.length_c   1.000
_cell.angle_alpha   90.00
_cell.angle_beta   90.00
_cell.angle_gamma   90.00
#
_symmetry.space_group_name_H-M   'P 1'
#
loop_
_entity.id
_entity.type
_entity.pdbx_description
1 polymer ?
#
loop_
_entity_poly.entity_id
_entity_poly.type
_entity_poly.pdbx_seq_one_letter_code
_entity_poly.pdbx_strand_id
1 'polypeptide(L)'
;MKLLESFVSEIISNSDYTELDVTYLQNRIMTLVGEDNVTAEVATTDLIALKNQLVEVAVGNGRCGHLQEEKNCLGAELMNFITPIPSVLNQRFWKTYEDSPEQAIADFYDLSKRNDYIKVDAIAKNIAFKTETEYGNLDITINLSKPEKDPKAIAAVKLAKASDYPKCQLCMENEGYQGRINHPDRANHRIIRMPLGDETWGFQYSPYAYFEVGYPLRIFLVGFLSSNSFDIFGMS
;
A
#
# COMPACT_ATOMS: atom_id res chain seq x y z
N MET A 1 -11.58 -17.19 -17.13
CA MET A 1 -10.16 -16.79 -17.35
C MET A 1 -9.36 -17.38 -16.21
N LYS A 2 -8.11 -17.78 -16.42
CA LYS A 2 -7.30 -18.36 -15.36
C LYS A 2 -6.77 -17.28 -14.41
N LEU A 3 -6.74 -17.57 -13.12
CA LEU A 3 -6.32 -16.63 -12.06
C LEU A 3 -4.99 -15.92 -12.37
N LEU A 4 -3.93 -16.67 -12.66
CA LEU A 4 -2.61 -16.11 -12.96
C LEU A 4 -2.60 -15.25 -14.22
N GLU A 5 -3.27 -15.71 -15.28
CA GLU A 5 -3.35 -14.98 -16.55
C GLU A 5 -4.10 -13.65 -16.36
N SER A 6 -5.24 -13.67 -15.65
CA SER A 6 -5.99 -12.46 -15.31
C SER A 6 -5.14 -11.48 -14.51
N PHE A 7 -4.43 -11.95 -13.48
CA PHE A 7 -3.60 -11.07 -12.65
C PHE A 7 -2.43 -10.45 -13.44
N VAL A 8 -1.78 -11.22 -14.32
CA VAL A 8 -0.71 -10.71 -15.21
C VAL A 8 -1.26 -9.67 -16.19
N SER A 9 -2.43 -9.91 -16.76
CA SER A 9 -3.11 -8.95 -17.64
C SER A 9 -3.41 -7.63 -16.92
N GLU A 10 -3.88 -7.70 -15.67
CA GLU A 10 -4.12 -6.51 -14.86
C GLU A 10 -2.82 -5.81 -14.46
N ILE A 11 -1.73 -6.54 -14.21
CA ILE A 11 -0.41 -5.93 -13.98
C ILE A 11 0.01 -5.09 -15.18
N ILE A 12 -0.01 -5.67 -16.39
CA ILE A 12 0.38 -4.99 -17.63
C ILE A 12 -0.49 -3.75 -17.86
N SER A 13 -1.80 -3.87 -17.65
CA SER A 13 -2.75 -2.76 -17.83
C SER A 13 -2.55 -1.60 -16.85
N ASN A 14 -1.90 -1.85 -15.71
CA ASN A 14 -1.72 -0.87 -14.63
C ASN A 14 -0.27 -0.44 -14.39
N SER A 15 0.67 -0.84 -15.25
CA SER A 15 2.10 -0.61 -15.05
C SER A 15 2.85 -0.34 -16.35
N ASP A 16 4.18 -0.36 -16.28
CA ASP A 16 5.06 -0.16 -17.43
C ASP A 16 5.44 -1.48 -18.12
N TYR A 17 4.98 -2.62 -17.60
CA TYR A 17 5.19 -3.91 -18.26
C TYR A 17 4.41 -3.98 -19.57
N THR A 18 4.88 -4.84 -20.47
CA THR A 18 4.31 -5.05 -21.80
C THR A 18 3.96 -6.52 -22.01
N GLU A 19 3.31 -6.83 -23.13
CA GLU A 19 3.01 -8.22 -23.53
C GLU A 19 4.26 -9.11 -23.62
N LEU A 20 5.45 -8.52 -23.87
CA LEU A 20 6.71 -9.27 -23.86
C LEU A 20 7.06 -9.82 -22.47
N ASP A 21 6.51 -9.23 -21.41
CA ASP A 21 6.81 -9.57 -20.02
C ASP A 21 5.87 -10.64 -19.45
N VAL A 22 4.87 -11.12 -20.19
CA VAL A 22 3.87 -12.09 -19.70
C VAL A 22 4.53 -13.32 -19.06
N THR A 23 5.42 -14.00 -19.79
CA THR A 23 6.11 -15.20 -19.27
C THR A 23 7.01 -14.87 -18.08
N TYR A 24 7.66 -13.69 -18.10
CA TYR A 24 8.47 -13.24 -16.98
C TYR A 24 7.60 -13.06 -15.72
N LEU A 25 6.52 -12.30 -15.83
CA LEU A 25 5.58 -12.02 -14.73
C LEU A 25 4.98 -13.31 -14.17
N GLN A 26 4.53 -14.23 -15.04
CA GLN A 26 4.01 -15.53 -14.62
C GLN A 26 5.02 -16.28 -13.73
N ASN A 27 6.27 -16.39 -14.18
CA ASN A 27 7.32 -17.08 -13.42
C ASN A 27 7.66 -16.38 -12.11
N ARG A 28 7.69 -15.03 -12.09
CA ARG A 28 7.94 -14.26 -10.88
C ARG A 28 6.81 -14.44 -9.86
N ILE A 29 5.55 -14.43 -10.30
CA ILE A 29 4.40 -14.65 -9.42
C ILE A 29 4.38 -16.09 -8.89
N MET A 30 4.59 -17.09 -9.74
CA MET A 30 4.65 -18.50 -9.31
C MET A 30 5.80 -18.77 -8.32
N THR A 31 6.90 -18.01 -8.40
CA THR A 31 7.96 -18.06 -7.38
C THR A 31 7.43 -17.70 -5.99
N LEU A 32 6.52 -16.72 -5.91
CA LEU A 32 5.91 -16.24 -4.67
C LEU A 32 4.78 -17.13 -4.17
N VAL A 33 3.91 -17.62 -5.06
CA VAL A 33 2.67 -18.32 -4.69
C VAL A 33 2.68 -19.83 -4.90
N GLY A 34 3.68 -20.36 -5.60
CA GLY A 34 3.73 -21.76 -6.04
C GLY A 34 3.07 -21.96 -7.42
N GLU A 35 3.22 -23.16 -7.97
CA GLU A 35 2.72 -23.52 -9.31
C GLU A 35 1.34 -24.17 -9.26
N ASP A 36 0.96 -24.74 -8.12
CA ASP A 36 -0.32 -25.44 -7.97
C ASP A 36 -1.49 -24.45 -7.84
N ASN A 37 -2.64 -24.78 -8.45
CA ASN A 37 -3.91 -24.03 -8.38
C ASN A 37 -3.91 -22.59 -8.93
N VAL A 38 -2.80 -22.10 -9.50
CA VAL A 38 -2.73 -20.76 -10.13
C VAL A 38 -3.53 -20.65 -11.44
N THR A 39 -3.98 -21.79 -11.98
CA THR A 39 -4.81 -21.87 -13.19
C THR A 39 -6.31 -22.00 -12.91
N ALA A 40 -6.74 -21.82 -11.66
CA ALA A 40 -8.15 -21.84 -11.30
C ALA A 40 -8.94 -20.79 -12.10
N GLU A 41 -10.17 -21.13 -12.49
CA GLU A 41 -11.05 -20.20 -13.21
C GLU A 41 -11.54 -19.10 -12.28
N VAL A 42 -11.47 -17.85 -12.75
CA VAL A 42 -11.96 -16.66 -12.07
C VAL A 42 -13.01 -15.94 -12.91
N ALA A 43 -13.97 -15.33 -12.21
CA ALA A 43 -15.06 -14.54 -12.79
C ALA A 43 -14.90 -13.03 -12.56
N THR A 44 -13.73 -12.58 -12.12
CA THR A 44 -13.43 -11.17 -11.83
C THR A 44 -12.15 -10.73 -12.53
N THR A 45 -12.09 -9.44 -12.86
CA THR A 45 -10.88 -8.74 -13.30
C THR A 45 -10.40 -7.74 -12.24
N ASP A 46 -11.04 -7.68 -11.07
CA ASP A 46 -10.62 -6.79 -10.00
C ASP A 46 -9.25 -7.21 -9.46
N LEU A 47 -8.26 -6.32 -9.62
CA LEU A 47 -6.86 -6.58 -9.29
C LEU A 47 -6.67 -6.98 -7.81
N ILE A 48 -7.38 -6.31 -6.89
CA ILE A 48 -7.28 -6.57 -5.44
C ILE A 48 -7.86 -7.94 -5.11
N ALA A 49 -9.00 -8.31 -5.70
CA ALA A 49 -9.62 -9.62 -5.55
C ALA A 49 -8.75 -10.74 -6.12
N LEU A 50 -8.12 -10.52 -7.27
CA LEU A 50 -7.17 -11.47 -7.87
C LEU A 50 -5.95 -11.66 -6.96
N LYS A 51 -5.37 -10.58 -6.46
CA LYS A 51 -4.27 -10.63 -5.46
C LYS A 51 -4.69 -11.39 -4.20
N ASN A 52 -5.88 -11.16 -3.67
CA ASN A 52 -6.37 -11.86 -2.49
C ASN A 52 -6.50 -13.37 -2.74
N GLN A 53 -6.98 -13.79 -3.91
CA GLN A 53 -7.05 -15.20 -4.29
C GLN A 53 -5.66 -15.83 -4.43
N LEU A 54 -4.69 -15.12 -5.03
CA LEU A 54 -3.31 -15.58 -5.13
C LEU A 54 -2.63 -15.74 -3.76
N VAL A 55 -2.96 -14.89 -2.79
CA VAL A 55 -2.49 -15.05 -1.40
C VAL A 55 -3.05 -16.33 -0.79
N GLU A 56 -4.34 -16.65 -0.98
CA GLU A 56 -4.90 -17.92 -0.49
C GLU A 56 -4.31 -19.14 -1.21
N VAL A 57 -4.01 -19.04 -2.50
CA VAL A 57 -3.26 -20.09 -3.24
C VAL A 57 -1.87 -20.29 -2.61
N ALA A 58 -1.15 -19.21 -2.31
CA ALA A 58 0.16 -19.29 -1.66
C ALA A 58 0.09 -19.96 -0.28
N VAL A 59 -0.98 -19.70 0.48
CA VAL A 59 -1.24 -20.37 1.76
C VAL A 59 -1.48 -21.87 1.55
N GLY A 60 -2.34 -22.23 0.59
CA GLY A 60 -2.59 -23.63 0.23
C GLY A 60 -1.36 -24.39 -0.24
N ASN A 61 -0.46 -23.68 -0.93
CA ASN A 61 0.81 -24.23 -1.44
C ASN A 61 1.96 -24.17 -0.41
N GLY A 62 1.70 -23.71 0.82
CA GLY A 62 2.71 -23.59 1.88
C GLY A 62 3.80 -22.54 1.62
N ARG A 63 3.56 -21.59 0.70
CA ARG A 63 4.45 -20.45 0.40
C ARG A 63 4.21 -19.25 1.30
N CYS A 64 3.03 -19.17 1.93
CA CYS A 64 2.68 -18.15 2.90
C CYS A 64 2.08 -18.82 4.15
N GLY A 65 2.41 -18.33 5.33
CA GLY A 65 1.76 -18.77 6.56
C GLY A 65 0.32 -18.26 6.69
N HIS A 66 -0.38 -18.73 7.72
CA HIS A 66 -1.79 -18.40 7.94
C HIS A 66 -2.01 -17.07 8.67
N LEU A 67 -0.95 -16.43 9.20
CA LEU A 67 -1.09 -15.17 9.92
C LEU A 67 -1.46 -14.05 8.95
N GLN A 68 -2.31 -13.12 9.42
CA GLN A 68 -2.73 -11.99 8.59
C GLN A 68 -1.55 -11.11 8.19
N GLU A 69 -0.54 -10.97 9.05
CA GLU A 69 0.68 -10.22 8.77
C GLU A 69 1.48 -10.84 7.62
N GLU A 70 1.56 -12.17 7.55
CA GLU A 70 2.26 -12.87 6.46
C GLU A 70 1.50 -12.71 5.15
N LYS A 71 0.16 -12.87 5.20
CA LYS A 71 -0.72 -12.63 4.05
C LYS A 71 -0.62 -11.19 3.53
N ASN A 72 -0.54 -10.21 4.43
CA ASN A 72 -0.36 -8.81 4.08
C ASN A 72 1.00 -8.57 3.41
N CYS A 73 2.09 -9.12 3.95
CA CYS A 73 3.43 -8.99 3.36
C CYS A 73 3.47 -9.55 1.93
N LEU A 74 2.90 -10.74 1.71
CA LEU A 74 2.82 -11.32 0.37
C LEU A 74 1.92 -10.49 -0.54
N GLY A 75 0.76 -10.04 -0.05
CA GLY A 75 -0.14 -9.17 -0.79
C GLY A 75 0.53 -7.89 -1.26
N ALA A 76 1.28 -7.22 -0.38
CA ALA A 76 2.05 -6.03 -0.72
C ALA A 76 3.12 -6.30 -1.78
N GLU A 77 3.80 -7.44 -1.73
CA GLU A 77 4.78 -7.83 -2.74
C GLU A 77 4.14 -8.16 -4.10
N LEU A 78 2.95 -8.77 -4.12
CA LEU A 78 2.19 -8.96 -5.35
C LEU A 78 1.75 -7.62 -5.97
N MET A 79 1.34 -6.65 -5.14
CA MET A 79 0.98 -5.31 -5.62
C MET A 79 2.20 -4.45 -5.99
N ASN A 80 3.40 -4.88 -5.60
CA ASN A 80 4.65 -4.21 -5.96
C ASN A 80 4.89 -4.26 -7.48
N PHE A 81 4.38 -5.27 -8.20
CA PHE A 81 4.47 -5.36 -9.66
C PHE A 81 3.81 -4.19 -10.39
N ILE A 82 2.74 -3.59 -9.83
CA ILE A 82 2.12 -2.39 -10.43
C ILE A 82 2.66 -1.08 -9.83
N THR A 83 3.63 -1.16 -8.93
CA THR A 83 4.15 0.00 -8.22
C THR A 83 5.48 0.42 -8.84
N PRO A 84 5.55 1.58 -9.54
CA PRO A 84 6.78 2.04 -10.19
C PRO A 84 7.93 2.15 -9.19
N ILE A 85 9.16 1.95 -9.66
CA ILE A 85 10.34 2.19 -8.81
C ILE A 85 10.42 3.67 -8.39
N PRO A 86 11.06 3.99 -7.24
CA PRO A 86 11.00 5.34 -6.67
C PRO A 86 11.45 6.46 -7.61
N SER A 87 12.48 6.22 -8.42
CA SER A 87 12.98 7.20 -9.39
C SER A 87 11.95 7.53 -10.48
N VAL A 88 11.31 6.51 -11.05
CA VAL A 88 10.28 6.67 -12.09
C VAL A 88 9.04 7.36 -11.52
N LEU A 89 8.60 6.97 -10.33
CA LEU A 89 7.49 7.63 -9.66
C LEU A 89 7.77 9.12 -9.43
N ASN A 90 8.92 9.46 -8.85
CA ASN A 90 9.28 10.83 -8.55
C ASN A 90 9.42 11.68 -9.83
N GLN A 91 10.02 11.13 -10.89
CA GLN A 91 10.09 11.82 -12.19
C GLN A 91 8.70 12.11 -12.77
N ARG A 92 7.79 11.13 -12.74
CA ARG A 92 6.41 11.32 -13.22
C ARG A 92 5.66 12.35 -12.39
N PHE A 93 5.75 12.25 -11.07
CA PHE A 93 5.08 13.16 -10.16
C PHE A 93 5.52 14.60 -10.42
N TRP A 94 6.83 14.87 -10.41
CA TRP A 94 7.34 16.23 -10.60
C TRP A 94 7.10 16.77 -12.00
N LYS A 95 7.18 15.92 -13.03
CA LYS A 95 6.81 16.31 -14.40
C LYS A 95 5.35 16.75 -14.49
N THR A 96 4.42 15.95 -13.95
CA THR A 96 2.99 16.34 -13.93
C THR A 96 2.77 17.57 -13.06
N TYR A 97 3.49 17.68 -11.94
CA TYR A 97 3.36 18.79 -10.98
C TYR A 97 3.73 20.15 -11.59
N GLU A 98 4.72 20.18 -12.50
CA GLU A 98 5.09 21.40 -13.24
C GLU A 98 3.92 21.99 -14.04
N ASP A 99 3.06 21.13 -14.60
CA ASP A 99 1.90 21.54 -15.40
C ASP A 99 0.61 21.65 -14.56
N SER A 100 0.37 20.70 -13.66
CA SER A 100 -0.81 20.63 -12.79
C SER A 100 -0.50 19.93 -11.46
N PRO A 101 -0.26 20.70 -10.38
CA PRO A 101 -0.07 20.18 -9.03
C PRO A 101 -1.21 19.27 -8.55
N GLU A 102 -2.46 19.64 -8.86
CA GLU A 102 -3.65 18.89 -8.45
C GLU A 102 -3.69 17.51 -9.11
N GLN A 103 -3.35 17.43 -10.39
CA GLN A 103 -3.30 16.17 -11.12
C GLN A 103 -2.19 15.26 -10.58
N ALA A 104 -1.00 15.80 -10.30
CA ALA A 104 0.11 15.01 -9.74
C ALA A 104 -0.25 14.36 -8.39
N ILE A 105 -0.94 15.12 -7.53
CA ILE A 105 -1.44 14.65 -6.24
C ILE A 105 -2.54 13.59 -6.44
N ALA A 106 -3.49 13.83 -7.35
CA ALA A 106 -4.56 12.89 -7.66
C ALA A 106 -4.01 11.57 -8.24
N ASP A 107 -3.07 11.63 -9.18
CA ASP A 107 -2.43 10.47 -9.80
C ASP A 107 -1.71 9.61 -8.75
N PHE A 108 -0.99 10.25 -7.81
CA PHE A 108 -0.30 9.54 -6.74
C PHE A 108 -1.29 8.89 -5.76
N TYR A 109 -2.40 9.55 -5.46
CA TYR A 109 -3.47 8.97 -4.66
C TYR A 109 -4.13 7.77 -5.36
N ASP A 110 -4.40 7.89 -6.66
CA ASP A 110 -4.98 6.82 -7.47
C ASP A 110 -4.07 5.61 -7.61
N LEU A 111 -2.75 5.84 -7.76
CA LEU A 111 -1.76 4.76 -7.67
C LEU A 111 -1.81 4.09 -6.29
N SER A 112 -1.82 4.88 -5.22
CA SER A 112 -1.81 4.37 -3.84
C SER A 112 -3.08 3.60 -3.48
N LYS A 113 -4.22 3.89 -4.12
CA LYS A 113 -5.44 3.08 -4.02
C LYS A 113 -5.33 1.80 -4.85
N ARG A 114 -4.91 1.90 -6.13
CA ARG A 114 -4.82 0.75 -7.04
C ARG A 114 -3.84 -0.31 -6.54
N ASN A 115 -2.71 0.10 -5.99
CA ASN A 115 -1.71 -0.83 -5.46
C ASN A 115 -2.06 -1.35 -4.06
N ASP A 116 -3.26 -1.06 -3.54
CA ASP A 116 -3.75 -1.50 -2.22
C ASP A 116 -2.84 -1.08 -1.05
N TYR A 117 -2.02 -0.05 -1.23
CA TYR A 117 -1.33 0.61 -0.11
C TYR A 117 -2.36 1.34 0.76
N ILE A 118 -3.27 2.08 0.12
CA ILE A 118 -4.45 2.66 0.74
C ILE A 118 -5.57 1.64 0.66
N LYS A 119 -5.91 1.03 1.80
CA LYS A 119 -6.91 -0.04 1.87
C LYS A 119 -8.33 0.50 1.83
N VAL A 120 -8.77 0.97 0.66
CA VAL A 120 -10.09 1.58 0.45
C VAL A 120 -11.22 0.68 0.95
N ASP A 121 -11.16 -0.62 0.67
CA ASP A 121 -12.15 -1.60 1.14
C ASP A 121 -12.24 -1.70 2.66
N ALA A 122 -11.12 -1.49 3.35
CA ALA A 122 -11.08 -1.51 4.80
C ALA A 122 -11.57 -0.18 5.39
N ILE A 123 -11.27 0.93 4.72
CA ILE A 123 -11.75 2.27 5.08
C ILE A 123 -13.26 2.38 4.89
N ALA A 124 -13.81 1.78 3.83
CA ALA A 124 -15.25 1.76 3.55
C ALA A 124 -16.08 1.08 4.65
N LYS A 125 -15.44 0.28 5.51
CA LYS A 125 -16.06 -0.37 6.68
C LYS A 125 -16.02 0.51 7.93
N ASN A 126 -15.35 1.66 7.91
CA ASN A 126 -15.30 2.55 9.05
C ASN A 126 -16.66 3.19 9.32
N ILE A 127 -16.94 3.46 10.59
CA ILE A 127 -18.18 4.13 11.01
C ILE A 127 -17.86 5.59 11.27
N ALA A 128 -18.52 6.51 10.56
CA ALA A 128 -18.39 7.94 10.76
C ALA A 128 -19.63 8.52 11.45
N PHE A 129 -19.41 9.32 12.49
CA PHE A 129 -20.41 10.13 13.16
C PHE A 129 -20.09 11.59 12.85
N LYS A 130 -20.97 12.24 12.10
CA LYS A 130 -20.85 13.66 11.76
C LYS A 130 -21.88 14.45 12.57
N THR A 131 -21.45 15.50 13.25
CA THR A 131 -22.36 16.41 13.96
C THR A 131 -21.95 17.85 13.70
N GLU A 132 -22.93 18.70 13.40
CA GLU A 132 -22.69 20.14 13.33
C GLU A 132 -22.48 20.68 14.75
N THR A 133 -21.48 21.53 14.94
CA THR A 133 -21.24 22.24 16.19
C THR A 133 -21.12 23.74 15.91
N GLU A 134 -21.26 24.56 16.95
CA GLU A 134 -21.09 26.02 16.84
C GLU A 134 -19.66 26.44 16.40
N TYR A 135 -18.69 25.52 16.46
CA TYR A 135 -17.30 25.72 16.05
C TYR A 135 -16.96 25.06 14.70
N GLY A 136 -17.96 24.53 13.98
CA GLY A 136 -17.79 23.78 12.74
C GLY A 136 -18.22 22.32 12.86
N ASN A 137 -18.09 21.56 11.78
CA ASN A 137 -18.50 20.17 11.75
C ASN A 137 -17.50 19.29 12.49
N LEU A 138 -18.00 18.50 13.44
CA LEU A 138 -17.25 17.48 14.15
C LEU A 138 -17.48 16.13 13.49
N ASP A 139 -16.41 15.56 12.96
CA ASP A 139 -16.40 14.23 12.36
C ASP A 139 -15.62 13.26 13.27
N ILE A 140 -16.30 12.25 13.82
CA ILE A 140 -15.71 11.18 14.62
C ILE A 140 -15.76 9.88 13.82
N THR A 141 -14.61 9.27 13.53
CA THR A 141 -14.54 8.01 12.78
C THR A 141 -14.01 6.87 13.66
N ILE A 142 -14.76 5.76 13.76
CA ILE A 142 -14.28 4.51 14.34
C ILE A 142 -13.60 3.71 13.24
N ASN A 143 -12.29 3.52 13.39
CA ASN A 143 -11.51 2.73 12.45
C ASN A 143 -11.66 1.23 12.76
N LEU A 144 -12.48 0.53 11.97
CA LEU A 144 -12.68 -0.91 12.08
C LEU A 144 -11.64 -1.73 11.30
N SER A 145 -10.77 -1.08 10.52
CA SER A 145 -9.74 -1.73 9.71
C SER A 145 -8.50 -2.19 10.51
N LYS A 146 -8.37 -1.78 11.79
CA LYS A 146 -7.34 -2.29 12.70
C LYS A 146 -7.96 -3.27 13.70
N PRO A 147 -8.01 -4.58 13.40
CA PRO A 147 -8.39 -5.58 14.39
C PRO A 147 -7.37 -5.61 15.54
N GLU A 148 -7.84 -5.96 16.74
CA GLU A 148 -6.97 -6.28 17.86
C GLU A 148 -6.08 -7.48 17.46
N LYS A 149 -4.78 -7.44 17.82
CA LYS A 149 -3.84 -8.48 17.41
C LYS A 149 -4.23 -9.83 18.00
N ASP A 150 -4.33 -10.86 17.15
CA ASP A 150 -4.58 -12.24 17.57
C ASP A 150 -3.52 -12.68 18.61
N PRO A 151 -3.89 -13.31 19.74
CA PRO A 151 -2.96 -13.91 20.69
C PRO A 151 -1.86 -14.77 20.04
N LYS A 152 -2.16 -15.48 18.94
CA LYS A 152 -1.19 -16.24 18.15
C LYS A 152 -0.16 -15.34 17.47
N ALA A 153 -0.60 -14.23 16.88
CA ALA A 153 0.30 -13.24 16.30
C ALA A 153 1.18 -12.60 17.38
N ILE A 154 0.62 -12.31 18.57
CA ILE A 154 1.39 -11.80 19.71
C ILE A 154 2.48 -12.80 20.15
N ALA A 155 2.16 -14.10 20.21
CA ALA A 155 3.14 -15.14 20.53
C ALA A 155 4.22 -15.26 19.46
N ALA A 156 3.85 -15.20 18.17
CA ALA A 156 4.79 -15.23 17.06
C ALA A 156 5.75 -14.03 17.06
N VAL A 157 5.25 -12.82 17.37
CA VAL A 157 6.09 -11.62 17.53
C VAL A 157 7.13 -11.79 18.63
N LYS A 158 6.77 -12.40 19.76
CA LYS A 158 7.72 -12.63 20.87
C LYS A 158 8.83 -13.62 20.52
N LEU A 159 8.57 -14.54 19.59
CA LEU A 159 9.53 -15.54 19.12
C LEU A 159 10.34 -15.05 17.90
N ALA A 160 9.88 -13.99 17.22
CA ALA A 160 10.53 -13.45 16.06
C ALA A 160 11.90 -12.86 16.42
N LYS A 161 12.89 -13.06 15.53
CA LYS A 161 14.21 -12.43 15.69
C LYS A 161 14.05 -10.91 15.74
N ALA A 162 14.68 -10.30 16.74
CA ALA A 162 14.88 -8.86 16.76
C ALA A 162 15.67 -8.45 15.53
N SER A 163 15.18 -7.41 14.84
CA SER A 163 15.87 -6.78 13.72
C SER A 163 15.79 -5.28 13.94
N ASP A 164 16.93 -4.61 13.83
CA ASP A 164 17.05 -3.17 14.04
C ASP A 164 16.78 -2.36 12.76
N TYR A 165 16.43 -3.02 11.65
CA TYR A 165 16.15 -2.37 10.37
C TYR A 165 14.77 -2.77 9.82
N PRO A 166 13.91 -1.83 9.38
CA PRO A 166 14.04 -0.37 9.53
C PRO A 166 13.90 0.06 11.00
N LYS A 167 14.67 1.07 11.41
CA LYS A 167 14.67 1.57 12.81
C LYS A 167 13.37 2.24 13.22
N CYS A 168 12.65 2.75 12.24
CA CYS A 168 11.49 3.61 12.41
C CYS A 168 10.41 3.12 11.46
N GLN A 169 9.16 3.16 11.91
CA GLN A 169 8.00 2.60 11.21
C GLN A 169 7.53 3.44 10.00
N LEU A 170 7.97 4.69 9.96
CA LEU A 170 7.53 5.69 9.00
C LEU A 170 8.67 6.22 8.14
N CYS A 171 9.92 5.93 8.48
CA CYS A 171 11.10 6.49 7.83
C CYS A 171 11.30 5.98 6.41
N MET A 172 12.07 6.73 5.60
CA MET A 172 12.21 6.47 4.16
C MET A 172 12.74 5.08 3.83
N GLU A 173 13.51 4.46 4.73
CA GLU A 173 14.03 3.10 4.62
C GLU A 173 12.94 2.02 4.53
N ASN A 174 11.69 2.38 4.85
CA ASN A 174 10.55 1.50 4.67
C ASN A 174 10.10 1.41 3.21
N GLU A 175 10.47 2.33 2.32
CA GLU A 175 10.08 2.28 0.92
C GLU A 175 10.56 0.96 0.26
N GLY A 176 9.62 0.10 -0.12
CA GLY A 176 9.93 -1.23 -0.67
C GLY A 176 10.26 -2.29 0.38
N TYR A 177 10.11 -2.03 1.68
CA TYR A 177 10.41 -3.02 2.71
C TYR A 177 9.34 -4.12 2.77
N GLN A 178 9.77 -5.38 2.68
CA GLN A 178 8.87 -6.55 2.65
C GLN A 178 7.91 -6.63 3.84
N GLY A 179 8.33 -6.11 5.00
CA GLY A 179 7.64 -6.32 6.27
C GLY A 179 8.05 -7.62 6.95
N ARG A 180 7.54 -7.81 8.17
CA ARG A 180 7.69 -8.99 9.01
C ARG A 180 6.57 -8.98 10.05
N ILE A 181 6.40 -10.08 10.79
CA ILE A 181 5.32 -10.22 11.79
C ILE A 181 5.27 -9.03 12.78
N ASN A 182 6.41 -8.43 13.12
CA ASN A 182 6.51 -7.29 14.03
C ASN A 182 6.81 -5.94 13.34
N HIS A 183 6.77 -5.84 12.01
CA HIS A 183 7.03 -4.60 11.25
C HIS A 183 6.18 -4.57 9.97
N PRO A 184 5.44 -3.50 9.69
CA PRO A 184 4.47 -3.42 8.60
C PRO A 184 5.09 -3.68 7.24
N ASP A 185 4.29 -4.27 6.37
CA ASP A 185 4.53 -4.41 4.95
C ASP A 185 4.52 -3.05 4.24
N ARG A 186 5.55 -2.81 3.43
CA ARG A 186 5.79 -1.57 2.69
C ARG A 186 6.41 -1.84 1.31
N ALA A 187 6.25 -3.06 0.79
CA ALA A 187 6.79 -3.46 -0.51
C ALA A 187 6.21 -2.62 -1.66
N ASN A 188 4.89 -2.39 -1.65
CA ASN A 188 4.15 -1.52 -2.57
C ASN A 188 4.09 -0.05 -2.12
N HIS A 189 4.74 0.32 -1.01
CA HIS A 189 4.74 1.69 -0.52
C HIS A 189 5.75 2.54 -1.28
N ARG A 190 5.39 3.80 -1.58
CA ARG A 190 6.27 4.77 -2.25
C ARG A 190 6.16 6.17 -1.66
N ILE A 191 7.24 6.93 -1.81
CA ILE A 191 7.43 8.25 -1.23
C ILE A 191 7.84 9.24 -2.33
N ILE A 192 7.14 10.36 -2.40
CA ILE A 192 7.56 11.51 -3.21
C ILE A 192 8.57 12.31 -2.39
N ARG A 193 9.77 12.51 -2.94
CA ARG A 193 10.85 13.26 -2.30
C ARG A 193 10.73 14.73 -2.67
N MET A 194 10.74 15.60 -1.67
CA MET A 194 10.57 17.05 -1.80
C MET A 194 11.76 17.76 -1.13
N PRO A 195 12.46 18.66 -1.82
CA PRO A 195 13.45 19.51 -1.17
C PRO A 195 12.73 20.58 -0.33
N LEU A 196 13.11 20.72 0.95
CA LEU A 196 12.63 21.80 1.82
C LEU A 196 13.81 22.38 2.57
N GLY A 197 14.25 23.57 2.13
CA GLY A 197 15.52 24.14 2.57
C GLY A 197 16.70 23.25 2.17
N ASP A 198 17.55 22.91 3.14
CA ASP A 198 18.72 22.05 2.96
C ASP A 198 18.43 20.55 3.20
N GLU A 199 17.17 20.20 3.47
CA GLU A 199 16.75 18.84 3.80
C GLU A 199 15.86 18.22 2.72
N THR A 200 15.91 16.88 2.62
CA THR A 200 15.00 16.11 1.77
C THR A 200 13.88 15.54 2.61
N TRP A 201 12.65 15.88 2.24
CA TRP A 201 11.44 15.44 2.89
C TRP A 201 10.70 14.41 2.06
N GLY A 202 9.92 13.55 2.72
CA GLY A 202 9.03 12.60 2.07
C GLY A 202 7.58 13.08 2.09
N PHE A 203 6.83 12.83 1.02
CA PHE A 203 5.38 12.92 0.95
C PHE A 203 4.82 11.51 0.69
N GLN A 204 3.91 11.10 1.56
CA GLN A 204 3.17 9.85 1.47
C GLN A 204 1.75 10.02 2.03
N TYR A 205 0.83 9.21 1.52
CA TYR A 205 -0.48 9.05 2.13
C TYR A 205 -0.43 8.10 3.34
N SER A 206 -1.24 8.40 4.36
CA SER A 206 -1.41 7.51 5.51
C SER A 206 -2.53 6.50 5.23
N PRO A 207 -2.29 5.19 5.30
CA PRO A 207 -3.26 4.17 4.90
C PRO A 207 -4.54 4.10 5.76
N TYR A 208 -4.64 4.90 6.83
CA TYR A 208 -5.70 4.78 7.86
C TYR A 208 -6.45 6.06 8.21
N ALA A 209 -6.09 7.21 7.64
CA ALA A 209 -6.72 8.49 7.98
C ALA A 209 -7.06 9.26 6.71
N TYR A 210 -8.36 9.35 6.41
CA TYR A 210 -8.88 10.16 5.31
C TYR A 210 -10.11 10.91 5.79
N PHE A 211 -10.06 12.23 5.68
CA PHE A 211 -11.22 13.10 5.84
C PHE A 211 -11.80 13.35 4.45
N GLU A 212 -13.14 13.35 4.33
CA GLU A 212 -13.80 13.62 3.05
C GLU A 212 -13.50 15.04 2.56
N VAL A 213 -13.25 15.15 1.25
CA VAL A 213 -12.96 16.42 0.58
C VAL A 213 -14.26 17.24 0.50
N GLY A 214 -14.51 18.08 1.50
CA GLY A 214 -15.68 18.96 1.54
C GLY A 214 -15.63 20.15 2.51
N TYR A 215 -14.57 20.29 3.32
CA TYR A 215 -14.47 21.38 4.31
C TYR A 215 -13.09 22.06 4.26
N PRO A 216 -13.00 23.36 4.63
CA PRO A 216 -11.76 24.15 4.59
C PRO A 216 -10.83 23.82 5.77
N LEU A 217 -10.60 22.53 6.01
CA LEU A 217 -9.57 22.02 6.90
C LEU A 217 -8.76 20.97 6.13
N ARG A 218 -7.65 21.43 5.57
CA ARG A 218 -6.65 20.61 4.90
C ARG A 218 -5.94 19.72 5.93
N ILE A 219 -6.56 18.61 6.29
CA ILE A 219 -5.89 17.55 7.06
C ILE A 219 -5.54 16.44 6.07
N PHE A 220 -4.52 16.71 5.25
CA PHE A 220 -3.69 15.65 4.70
C PHE A 220 -2.74 15.23 5.82
N LEU A 221 -2.74 13.95 6.18
CA LEU A 221 -1.71 13.40 7.05
C LEU A 221 -0.44 13.26 6.21
N VAL A 222 0.20 14.40 5.94
CA VAL A 222 1.49 14.48 5.28
C VAL A 222 2.53 14.08 6.30
N GLY A 223 3.05 12.87 6.15
CA GLY A 223 4.24 12.43 6.87
C GLY A 223 5.46 13.03 6.22
N PHE A 224 5.90 14.17 6.74
CA PHE A 224 7.09 14.87 6.33
C PHE A 224 8.28 14.16 7.01
N LEU A 225 9.05 13.40 6.23
CA LEU A 225 10.17 12.58 6.71
C LEU A 225 11.49 13.31 6.58
N SER A 226 12.16 13.68 7.67
CA SER A 226 13.60 13.92 7.64
C SER A 226 14.32 12.56 7.80
N SER A 227 15.63 12.51 7.52
CA SER A 227 16.43 11.29 7.71
C SER A 227 16.40 10.72 9.15
N ASN A 228 15.88 11.46 10.14
CA ASN A 228 15.87 11.05 11.56
C ASN A 228 14.56 11.37 12.33
N SER A 229 13.54 11.99 11.71
CA SER A 229 12.27 12.34 12.39
C SER A 229 11.05 12.23 11.46
N PHE A 230 9.89 11.96 12.07
CA PHE A 230 8.57 12.03 11.42
C PHE A 230 7.84 13.24 11.99
N ASP A 231 7.54 14.21 11.15
CA ASP A 231 6.77 15.39 11.51
C ASP A 231 5.52 15.49 10.61
N ILE A 232 4.41 15.97 11.16
CA ILE A 232 3.14 16.15 10.43
C ILE A 232 2.99 17.64 10.11
N PHE A 233 3.00 18.01 8.83
CA PHE A 233 2.67 19.38 8.41
C PHE A 233 1.55 19.39 7.37
N GLY A 234 0.53 20.24 7.54
CA GLY A 234 -0.46 20.48 6.51
C GLY A 234 0.10 21.44 5.44
N MET A 235 0.01 21.07 4.16
CA MET A 235 0.35 22.01 3.07
C MET A 235 -0.83 22.98 2.84
N SER A 236 -0.63 24.26 3.14
CA SER A 236 -1.52 25.40 2.84
C SER A 236 -1.31 25.96 1.43
#